data_AF-A0A978UUQ1-F1
#
_entry.id   AF-A0A978UUQ1-F1
#
_cell.length_a   1.000
_cell.length_b   1.000
_cell.length_c   1.000
_cell.angle_alpha   90.00
_cell.angle_beta   90.00
_cell.angle_gamma   90.00
#
_symmetry.space_group_name_H-M   'P 1'
#
loop_
_entity.id
_entity.type
_entity.pdbx_description
1 polymer ?
#
loop_
_entity_poly.entity_id
_entity_poly.type
_entity_poly.pdbx_seq_one_letter_code
_entity_poly.pdbx_strand_id
1 'polypeptide(L)'
;MGFREGSPTSISPLLLRNILTSIFLYADDSFLCLAKKYKSLELLRHLLITSFLFFLRLLPSLFPSRLIPHHRDEKETQSSHPLNYPQNDAAHVPPTCSGDSSIARALSQLLSIANDIPVSSRKYEVVRSLADRIIDENNREGFGALRDVNRTVLSAAFGRTLAQLEAAVLNERAGEESGGGGGRIGGFEFGRLNRVVKAVRSFGAGKVREGANRSGGGSGGGSAEKLAAELLWLAQKLAGCGFVEEAVRKWAAASNLAWLAVSGEPRLQGSLVKLSAFMFKQAKDMKLDNEADEEEEKQEVKQIKMQMLLSWLPLLCRASNGTDAPVLSIGERAELERVLEETIEKLEEEEQQEKVLTLWLHHFTYCPSSDWPNLHASYARWCDASRKLLLHQ
;
A
#
# COMPACT_ATOMS: atom_id res chain seq x y z
N MET A 1 -5.24 -48.94 -45.15
CA MET A 1 -4.24 -48.39 -44.20
C MET A 1 -3.92 -46.98 -44.67
N GLY A 2 -4.11 -45.90 -43.91
CA GLY A 2 -4.41 -45.78 -42.49
C GLY A 2 -5.16 -44.47 -42.18
N PHE A 3 -5.71 -44.45 -40.97
CA PHE A 3 -6.39 -43.35 -40.31
C PHE A 3 -5.53 -42.07 -40.31
N ARG A 4 -6.13 -40.92 -40.65
CA ARG A 4 -5.61 -39.62 -40.22
C ARG A 4 -6.53 -39.10 -39.11
N GLU A 5 -6.02 -39.26 -37.90
CA GLU A 5 -6.63 -38.85 -36.64
C GLU A 5 -6.87 -37.33 -36.63
N GLY A 6 -8.01 -36.93 -36.06
CA GLY A 6 -8.34 -35.53 -35.83
C GLY A 6 -7.34 -34.88 -34.88
N SER A 7 -6.76 -33.78 -35.31
CA SER A 7 -5.95 -32.90 -34.47
C SER A 7 -6.83 -32.30 -33.35
N PRO A 8 -6.40 -32.36 -32.08
CA PRO A 8 -7.16 -31.82 -30.97
C PRO A 8 -7.15 -30.30 -31.04
N THR A 9 -8.33 -29.68 -31.00
CA THR A 9 -8.51 -28.25 -30.81
C THR A 9 -7.84 -27.84 -29.49
N SER A 10 -6.66 -27.22 -29.57
CA SER A 10 -5.98 -26.68 -28.39
C SER A 10 -6.72 -25.42 -27.94
N ILE A 11 -7.57 -25.59 -26.93
CA ILE A 11 -8.17 -24.46 -26.21
C ILE A 11 -7.02 -23.71 -25.55
N SER A 12 -6.94 -22.40 -25.78
CA SER A 12 -5.85 -21.59 -25.21
C SER A 12 -5.88 -21.71 -23.68
N PRO A 13 -4.71 -21.86 -23.02
CA PRO A 13 -4.65 -22.02 -21.56
C PRO A 13 -5.23 -20.82 -20.80
N LEU A 14 -5.29 -19.64 -21.44
CA LEU A 14 -5.91 -18.44 -20.90
C LEU A 14 -7.44 -18.49 -20.96
N LEU A 15 -8.01 -19.08 -22.02
CA LEU A 15 -9.46 -19.30 -22.12
C LEU A 15 -9.92 -20.36 -21.12
N LEU A 16 -9.17 -21.44 -20.96
CA LEU A 16 -9.46 -22.46 -19.94
C LEU A 16 -9.40 -21.86 -18.52
N ARG A 17 -8.38 -21.03 -18.24
CA ARG A 17 -8.24 -20.31 -16.96
C ARG A 17 -9.45 -19.40 -16.72
N ASN A 18 -9.83 -18.60 -17.71
CA ASN A 18 -10.92 -17.62 -17.57
C ASN A 18 -12.29 -18.29 -17.41
N ILE A 19 -12.56 -19.38 -18.15
CA ILE A 19 -13.79 -20.17 -18.03
C ILE A 19 -13.87 -20.89 -16.68
N LEU A 20 -12.75 -21.45 -16.19
CA LEU A 20 -12.72 -22.09 -14.87
C LEU A 20 -12.88 -21.05 -13.76
N THR A 21 -12.22 -19.89 -13.83
CA THR A 21 -12.45 -18.82 -12.85
C THR A 21 -13.88 -18.31 -12.89
N SER A 22 -14.52 -18.16 -14.06
CA SER A 22 -15.91 -17.69 -14.12
C SER A 22 -16.90 -18.73 -13.59
N ILE A 23 -16.71 -20.02 -13.87
CA ILE A 23 -17.57 -21.09 -13.32
C ILE A 23 -17.41 -21.22 -11.80
N PHE A 24 -16.20 -21.05 -11.26
CA PHE A 24 -15.94 -21.21 -9.82
C PHE A 24 -16.15 -19.94 -8.97
N LEU A 25 -15.95 -18.73 -9.52
CA LEU A 25 -16.18 -17.47 -8.80
C LEU A 25 -17.61 -16.93 -8.99
N TYR A 26 -18.25 -17.12 -10.15
CA TYR A 26 -19.57 -16.52 -10.42
C TYR A 26 -20.75 -17.42 -9.99
N ALA A 27 -20.50 -18.71 -9.72
CA ALA A 27 -21.55 -19.62 -9.26
C ALA A 27 -21.80 -19.57 -7.74
N ASP A 28 -21.10 -18.69 -7.01
CA ASP A 28 -21.13 -18.66 -5.53
C ASP A 28 -22.55 -18.41 -4.99
N ASP A 29 -23.33 -17.51 -5.62
CA ASP A 29 -24.71 -17.21 -5.19
C ASP A 29 -25.70 -18.37 -5.44
N SER A 30 -25.53 -19.10 -6.54
CA SER A 30 -26.42 -20.23 -6.89
C SER A 30 -26.14 -21.47 -6.03
N PHE A 31 -24.87 -21.74 -5.70
CA PHE A 31 -24.48 -22.84 -4.83
C PHE A 31 -24.75 -22.57 -3.34
N LEU A 32 -24.67 -21.31 -2.88
CA LEU A 32 -25.03 -20.92 -1.51
C LEU A 32 -26.51 -21.17 -1.19
N CYS A 33 -27.40 -20.93 -2.15
CA CYS A 33 -28.84 -21.23 -2.02
C CYS A 33 -29.13 -22.74 -1.98
N LEU A 34 -28.39 -23.57 -2.72
CA LEU A 34 -28.57 -25.03 -2.72
C LEU A 34 -27.88 -25.73 -1.54
N ALA A 35 -26.71 -25.24 -1.10
CA ALA A 35 -25.90 -25.84 -0.03
C ALA A 35 -26.58 -25.77 1.34
N LYS A 36 -27.46 -24.77 1.57
CA LYS A 36 -28.31 -24.72 2.78
C LYS A 36 -29.21 -25.94 2.95
N LYS A 37 -29.52 -26.67 1.87
CA LYS A 37 -30.51 -27.77 1.90
C LYS A 37 -29.88 -29.17 1.90
N TYR A 38 -28.64 -29.34 1.44
CA TYR A 38 -27.98 -30.66 1.38
C TYR A 38 -26.48 -30.59 1.70
N LYS A 39 -26.10 -31.16 2.85
CA LYS A 39 -24.72 -31.21 3.39
C LYS A 39 -23.71 -31.92 2.47
N SER A 40 -24.18 -32.78 1.57
CA SER A 40 -23.36 -33.48 0.57
C SER A 40 -22.83 -32.56 -0.54
N LEU A 41 -23.56 -31.49 -0.89
CA LEU A 41 -23.12 -30.52 -1.90
C LEU A 41 -21.97 -29.64 -1.40
N GLU A 42 -21.89 -29.40 -0.09
CA GLU A 42 -20.79 -28.66 0.53
C GLU A 42 -19.48 -29.46 0.48
N LEU A 43 -19.54 -30.78 0.72
CA LEU A 43 -18.38 -31.67 0.56
C LEU A 43 -17.95 -31.77 -0.91
N LEU A 44 -18.90 -31.84 -1.85
CA LEU A 44 -18.60 -31.83 -3.29
C LEU A 44 -17.91 -30.52 -3.70
N ARG A 45 -18.40 -29.37 -3.21
CA ARG A 45 -17.78 -28.05 -3.43
C ARG A 45 -16.34 -28.01 -2.92
N HIS A 46 -16.11 -28.47 -1.68
CA HIS A 46 -14.76 -28.50 -1.12
C HIS A 46 -13.83 -29.44 -1.91
N LEU A 47 -14.33 -30.59 -2.37
CA LEU A 47 -13.57 -31.55 -3.16
C LEU A 47 -13.22 -30.99 -4.56
N LEU A 48 -14.15 -30.26 -5.19
CA LEU A 48 -13.90 -29.59 -6.47
C LEU A 48 -12.90 -28.43 -6.36
N ILE A 49 -13.03 -27.59 -5.33
CA ILE A 49 -12.08 -26.47 -5.11
C ILE A 49 -10.69 -27.00 -4.76
N THR A 50 -10.59 -28.00 -3.89
CA THR A 50 -9.29 -28.58 -3.50
C THR A 50 -8.62 -29.32 -4.64
N SER A 51 -9.36 -30.07 -5.45
CA SER A 51 -8.81 -30.72 -6.65
C SER A 51 -8.38 -29.69 -7.70
N PHE A 52 -9.16 -28.64 -7.94
CA PHE A 52 -8.78 -27.56 -8.86
C PHE A 52 -7.48 -26.86 -8.44
N LEU A 53 -7.34 -26.49 -7.16
CA LEU A 53 -6.13 -25.88 -6.62
C LEU A 53 -4.92 -26.83 -6.66
N PHE A 54 -5.16 -28.14 -6.50
CA PHE A 54 -4.13 -29.17 -6.65
C PHE A 54 -3.62 -29.26 -8.10
N PHE A 55 -4.51 -29.24 -9.10
CA PHE A 55 -4.12 -29.24 -10.51
C PHE A 55 -3.43 -27.92 -10.93
N LEU A 56 -3.85 -26.76 -10.39
CA LEU A 56 -3.15 -25.49 -10.61
C LEU A 56 -1.70 -25.52 -10.09
N ARG A 57 -1.44 -26.24 -8.98
CA ARG A 57 -0.07 -26.45 -8.48
C ARG A 57 0.79 -27.36 -9.34
N LEU A 58 0.18 -28.21 -10.17
CA LEU A 58 0.89 -29.10 -11.10
C LEU A 58 1.22 -28.42 -12.44
N LEU A 59 0.58 -27.30 -12.78
CA LEU A 59 0.84 -26.57 -14.03
C LEU A 59 2.31 -26.12 -14.21
N PRO A 60 3.05 -25.66 -13.18
CA PRO A 60 4.47 -25.32 -13.31
C PRO A 60 5.37 -26.54 -13.64
N SER A 61 4.90 -27.76 -13.35
CA SER A 61 5.66 -28.99 -13.64
C SER A 61 5.43 -29.55 -15.04
N LEU A 62 4.33 -29.15 -15.70
CA LEU A 62 3.95 -29.60 -17.04
C LEU A 62 4.42 -28.65 -18.15
N PHE A 63 4.76 -27.41 -17.80
CA PHE A 63 5.27 -26.39 -18.72
C PHE A 63 6.57 -25.79 -18.19
N PRO A 64 7.74 -26.43 -18.43
CA PRO A 64 9.01 -25.76 -18.26
C PRO A 64 9.15 -24.73 -19.40
N SER A 65 8.60 -23.54 -19.18
CA SER A 65 8.74 -22.42 -20.13
C SER A 65 10.20 -21.97 -20.18
N ARG A 66 10.89 -22.52 -21.18
CA ARG A 66 12.04 -21.94 -21.87
C ARG A 66 11.71 -20.49 -22.24
N LEU A 67 12.46 -19.52 -21.69
CA LEU A 67 12.80 -18.23 -22.30
C LEU A 67 13.71 -17.42 -21.36
N ILE A 68 14.93 -17.91 -21.12
CA ILE A 68 16.09 -17.07 -20.76
C ILE A 68 17.31 -17.70 -21.45
N PRO A 69 17.98 -17.03 -22.40
CA PRO A 69 19.24 -17.50 -22.95
C PRO A 69 20.35 -17.43 -21.91
N HIS A 70 21.09 -18.53 -21.81
CA HIS A 70 22.23 -18.75 -20.95
C HIS A 70 23.51 -18.17 -21.59
N HIS A 71 24.32 -17.43 -20.84
CA HIS A 71 25.77 -17.29 -21.02
C HIS A 71 26.33 -16.56 -19.79
N ARG A 72 27.45 -16.90 -19.15
CA ARG A 72 28.27 -18.11 -18.95
C ARG A 72 29.24 -17.67 -17.84
N ASP A 73 29.52 -18.53 -16.86
CA ASP A 73 30.54 -18.30 -15.83
C ASP A 73 31.92 -18.04 -16.45
N GLU A 74 32.68 -17.06 -15.93
CA GLU A 74 34.14 -17.16 -15.76
C GLU A 74 34.56 -16.53 -14.42
N LYS A 75 35.09 -17.39 -13.55
CA LYS A 75 35.95 -17.02 -12.42
C LYS A 75 37.35 -16.78 -12.97
N GLU A 76 38.02 -15.71 -12.54
CA GLU A 76 39.48 -15.73 -12.41
C GLU A 76 39.96 -14.69 -11.39
N THR A 77 41.23 -14.82 -11.03
CA THR A 77 41.78 -14.70 -9.67
C THR A 77 42.63 -13.44 -9.52
N GLN A 78 42.65 -12.87 -8.30
CA GLN A 78 43.66 -11.98 -7.68
C GLN A 78 44.71 -11.27 -8.57
N SER A 79 44.87 -9.95 -8.42
CA SER A 79 46.14 -9.32 -7.98
C SER A 79 46.07 -7.79 -7.98
N SER A 80 46.68 -7.22 -6.94
CA SER A 80 47.02 -5.83 -6.66
C SER A 80 47.96 -5.16 -7.67
N HIS A 81 47.66 -3.93 -8.11
CA HIS A 81 48.47 -2.71 -7.89
C HIS A 81 47.83 -1.47 -8.57
N PRO A 82 48.06 -0.24 -8.04
CA PRO A 82 47.44 0.99 -8.51
C PRO A 82 48.32 1.68 -9.57
N LEU A 83 47.69 2.48 -10.45
CA LEU A 83 48.08 3.86 -10.81
C LEU A 83 47.48 4.31 -12.15
N ASN A 84 47.16 5.61 -12.16
CA ASN A 84 47.08 6.54 -13.30
C ASN A 84 45.78 6.64 -14.09
N TYR A 85 45.04 7.70 -13.74
CA TYR A 85 44.13 8.42 -14.61
C TYR A 85 44.94 9.21 -15.66
N PRO A 86 44.44 9.31 -16.90
CA PRO A 86 44.48 10.59 -17.56
C PRO A 86 43.08 11.04 -17.97
N GLN A 87 42.88 12.32 -17.70
CA GLN A 87 41.72 13.14 -18.00
C GLN A 87 41.73 13.50 -19.49
N ASN A 88 40.66 13.17 -20.20
CA ASN A 88 39.95 14.03 -21.17
C ASN A 88 39.05 13.22 -22.11
N ASP A 89 37.76 13.58 -22.10
CA ASP A 89 37.00 14.08 -23.26
C ASP A 89 35.54 13.63 -23.25
N ALA A 90 34.70 14.63 -23.53
CA ALA A 90 33.26 14.59 -23.49
C ALA A 90 32.67 13.63 -24.53
N ALA A 91 31.89 12.65 -24.07
CA ALA A 91 30.81 12.04 -24.85
C ALA A 91 29.87 11.24 -23.94
N HIS A 92 28.58 11.61 -23.98
CA HIS A 92 27.43 10.75 -23.72
C HIS A 92 27.44 9.90 -22.44
N VAL A 93 26.89 10.47 -21.35
CA VAL A 93 26.51 9.69 -20.16
C VAL A 93 25.13 9.07 -20.40
N PRO A 94 25.00 7.73 -20.55
CA PRO A 94 23.70 7.07 -20.48
C PRO A 94 23.18 7.15 -19.03
N PRO A 95 21.86 7.02 -18.77
CA PRO A 95 21.30 7.14 -17.43
C PRO A 95 21.87 6.03 -16.56
N THR A 96 22.89 6.37 -15.78
CA THR A 96 23.62 5.41 -14.98
C THR A 96 22.78 5.15 -13.74
N CYS A 97 22.35 3.90 -13.60
CA CYS A 97 21.73 3.30 -12.43
C CYS A 97 21.98 4.09 -11.12
N SER A 98 21.04 4.95 -10.71
CA SER A 98 21.21 5.85 -9.55
C SER A 98 21.18 5.11 -8.20
N GLY A 99 21.00 3.78 -8.22
CA GLY A 99 20.91 2.92 -7.04
C GLY A 99 22.22 2.67 -6.29
N ASP A 100 23.40 2.94 -6.88
CA ASP A 100 24.67 2.42 -6.36
C ASP A 100 25.66 3.48 -5.82
N SER A 101 25.23 4.73 -5.62
CA SER A 101 26.10 5.74 -5.01
C SER A 101 26.36 5.47 -3.53
N SER A 102 27.55 5.85 -3.03
CA SER A 102 27.89 5.73 -1.61
C SER A 102 26.96 6.55 -0.72
N ILE A 103 26.52 7.71 -1.20
CA ILE A 103 25.57 8.58 -0.51
C ILE A 103 24.16 7.97 -0.44
N ALA A 104 23.69 7.32 -1.51
CA ALA A 104 22.41 6.60 -1.51
C ALA A 104 22.42 5.44 -0.50
N ARG A 105 23.53 4.68 -0.45
CA ARG A 105 23.72 3.61 0.54
C ARG A 105 23.76 4.15 1.97
N ALA A 106 24.49 5.24 2.22
CA ALA A 106 24.56 5.86 3.53
C ALA A 106 23.18 6.34 4.01
N LEU A 107 22.44 7.07 3.17
CA LEU A 107 21.10 7.54 3.51
C LEU A 107 20.12 6.37 3.73
N SER A 108 20.17 5.35 2.86
CA SER A 108 19.33 4.15 3.00
C SER A 108 19.57 3.41 4.31
N GLN A 109 20.83 3.34 4.76
CA GLN A 109 21.22 2.75 6.03
C GLN A 109 20.72 3.58 7.20
N LEU A 110 20.91 4.90 7.19
CA LEU A 110 20.42 5.79 8.25
C LEU A 110 18.91 5.67 8.43
N LEU A 111 18.14 5.69 7.33
CA LEU A 111 16.69 5.54 7.38
C LEU A 111 16.26 4.15 7.88
N SER A 112 16.98 3.09 7.49
CA SER A 112 16.71 1.75 8.02
C SER A 112 16.97 1.65 9.52
N ILE A 113 18.09 2.22 9.98
CA ILE A 113 18.48 2.22 11.40
C ILE A 113 17.49 3.06 12.23
N ALA A 114 17.01 4.19 11.69
CA ALA A 114 16.05 5.05 12.39
C ALA A 114 14.77 4.27 12.77
N ASN A 115 14.24 3.45 11.85
CA ASN A 115 13.04 2.64 12.11
C ASN A 115 13.24 1.65 13.27
N ASP A 116 14.44 1.10 13.43
CA ASP A 116 14.74 0.08 14.46
C ASP A 116 15.06 0.68 15.85
N ILE A 117 15.52 1.92 15.93
CA ILE A 117 15.87 2.57 17.21
C ILE A 117 14.60 3.15 17.85
N PRO A 118 14.27 2.84 19.12
CA PRO A 118 13.13 3.46 19.80
C PRO A 118 13.33 4.96 20.02
N VAL A 119 12.25 5.74 19.96
CA VAL A 119 12.28 7.21 20.11
C VAL A 119 12.86 7.66 21.45
N SER A 120 12.74 6.84 22.51
CA SER A 120 13.33 7.09 23.83
C SER A 120 14.86 7.09 23.85
N SER A 121 15.50 6.53 22.82
CA SER A 121 16.95 6.51 22.70
C SER A 121 17.46 7.78 22.04
N ARG A 122 18.39 8.49 22.69
CA ARG A 122 19.09 9.65 22.10
C ARG A 122 19.76 9.34 20.75
N LYS A 123 20.07 8.06 20.49
CA LYS A 123 20.62 7.63 19.18
C LYS A 123 19.64 7.85 18.04
N TYR A 124 18.33 7.83 18.31
CA TYR A 124 17.29 8.11 17.32
C TYR A 124 17.47 9.51 16.74
N GLU A 125 17.55 10.53 17.60
CA GLU A 125 17.74 11.93 17.20
C GLU A 125 19.05 12.13 16.42
N VAL A 126 20.13 11.46 16.85
CA VAL A 126 21.42 11.53 16.14
C VAL A 126 21.27 10.99 14.71
N VAL A 127 20.74 9.77 14.55
CA VAL A 127 20.54 9.17 13.22
C VAL A 127 19.57 9.99 12.36
N ARG A 128 18.49 10.51 12.98
CA ARG A 128 17.52 11.41 12.35
C ARG A 128 18.19 12.64 11.76
N SER A 129 18.98 13.32 12.58
CA SER A 129 19.67 14.56 12.21
C SER A 129 20.72 14.37 11.11
N LEU A 130 21.38 13.21 11.07
CA LEU A 130 22.26 12.86 9.96
C LEU A 130 21.48 12.65 8.66
N ALA A 131 20.34 11.93 8.72
CA ALA A 131 19.50 11.74 7.56
C ALA A 131 18.94 13.08 7.05
N ASP A 132 18.42 13.92 7.94
CA ASP A 132 17.95 15.29 7.62
C ASP A 132 19.04 16.09 6.91
N ARG A 133 20.26 16.11 7.47
CA ARG A 133 21.39 16.83 6.89
C ARG A 133 21.67 16.38 5.46
N ILE A 134 21.79 15.08 5.21
CA ILE A 134 22.08 14.55 3.87
C ILE A 134 20.96 14.92 2.89
N ILE A 135 19.70 14.79 3.30
CA ILE A 135 18.54 15.12 2.46
C ILE A 135 18.58 16.61 2.10
N ASP A 136 18.78 17.48 3.10
CA ASP A 136 18.72 18.92 2.92
C ASP A 136 19.93 19.44 2.12
N GLU A 137 21.13 18.87 2.34
CA GLU A 137 22.35 19.18 1.55
C GLU A 137 22.17 18.76 0.08
N ASN A 138 21.71 17.53 -0.18
CA ASN A 138 21.42 17.04 -1.52
C ASN A 138 20.41 17.93 -2.26
N ASN A 139 19.40 18.43 -1.54
CA ASN A 139 18.38 19.30 -2.13
C ASN A 139 18.93 20.72 -2.40
N ARG A 140 19.80 21.23 -1.53
CA ARG A 140 20.42 22.55 -1.67
C ARG A 140 21.43 22.63 -2.81
N GLU A 141 22.17 21.55 -3.08
CA GLU A 141 23.17 21.52 -4.15
C GLU A 141 22.56 21.59 -5.56
N GLY A 142 21.27 21.25 -5.71
CA GLY A 142 20.54 21.43 -6.96
C GLY A 142 20.93 20.49 -8.12
N PHE A 143 21.88 19.57 -7.91
CA PHE A 143 22.26 18.58 -8.90
C PHE A 143 21.18 17.50 -9.07
N GLY A 144 20.78 17.23 -10.31
CA GLY A 144 19.74 16.22 -10.62
C GLY A 144 20.02 14.85 -10.03
N ALA A 145 21.28 14.38 -10.10
CA ALA A 145 21.68 13.09 -9.53
C ALA A 145 21.46 13.00 -8.01
N LEU A 146 21.68 14.09 -7.26
CA LEU A 146 21.45 14.10 -5.80
C LEU A 146 19.96 14.19 -5.45
N ARG A 147 19.19 14.91 -6.27
CA ARG A 147 17.71 14.89 -6.16
C ARG A 147 17.15 13.50 -6.43
N ASP A 148 17.68 12.80 -7.42
CA ASP A 148 17.28 11.41 -7.74
C ASP A 148 17.65 10.43 -6.62
N VAL A 149 18.79 10.64 -5.95
CA VAL A 149 19.14 9.88 -4.72
C VAL A 149 18.09 10.12 -3.64
N ASN A 150 17.75 11.38 -3.34
CA ASN A 150 16.72 11.70 -2.34
C ASN A 150 15.39 11.05 -2.69
N ARG A 151 14.93 11.24 -3.94
CA ARG A 151 13.69 10.65 -4.46
C ARG A 151 13.64 9.14 -4.24
N THR A 152 14.64 8.43 -4.76
CA THR A 152 14.68 6.96 -4.78
C THR A 152 14.77 6.39 -3.36
N VAL A 153 15.66 6.94 -2.54
CA VAL A 153 15.91 6.45 -1.19
C VAL A 153 14.74 6.76 -0.25
N LEU A 154 14.17 7.97 -0.32
CA LEU A 154 13.02 8.34 0.50
C LEU A 154 11.77 7.56 0.11
N SER A 155 11.51 7.36 -1.18
CA SER A 155 10.38 6.55 -1.67
C SER A 155 10.50 5.09 -1.24
N ALA A 156 11.69 4.51 -1.33
CA ALA A 156 11.97 3.16 -0.84
C ALA A 156 11.79 3.07 0.69
N ALA A 157 12.29 4.05 1.44
CA ALA A 157 12.12 4.12 2.89
C ALA A 157 10.63 4.26 3.29
N PHE A 158 9.86 5.09 2.57
CA PHE A 158 8.42 5.22 2.77
C PHE A 158 7.71 3.89 2.58
N GLY A 159 7.97 3.20 1.46
CA GLY A 159 7.37 1.88 1.19
C GLY A 159 7.72 0.83 2.24
N ARG A 160 8.98 0.79 2.71
CA ARG A 160 9.40 -0.13 3.78
C ARG A 160 8.72 0.16 5.11
N THR A 161 8.68 1.44 5.51
CA THR A 161 8.06 1.88 6.77
C THR A 161 6.55 1.61 6.76
N LEU A 162 5.90 1.79 5.60
CA LEU A 162 4.48 1.49 5.40
C LEU A 162 4.18 0.00 5.59
N ALA A 163 4.99 -0.87 4.98
CA ALA A 163 4.86 -2.31 5.14
C ALA A 163 5.14 -2.78 6.58
N GLN A 164 6.10 -2.14 7.28
CA GLN A 164 6.37 -2.42 8.69
C GLN A 164 5.23 -2.00 9.59
N LEU A 165 4.63 -0.83 9.33
CA LEU A 165 3.46 -0.35 10.07
C LEU A 165 2.28 -1.32 9.91
N GLU A 166 1.96 -1.71 8.67
CA GLU A 166 0.90 -2.68 8.41
C GLU A 166 1.15 -4.01 9.14
N ALA A 167 2.39 -4.51 9.11
CA ALA A 167 2.76 -5.72 9.84
C ALA A 167 2.64 -5.55 11.37
N ALA A 168 2.97 -4.37 11.91
CA ALA A 168 2.84 -4.08 13.34
C ALA A 168 1.37 -4.12 13.77
N VAL A 169 0.49 -3.41 13.05
CA VAL A 169 -0.95 -3.38 13.33
C VAL A 169 -1.59 -4.76 13.22
N LEU A 170 -1.17 -5.56 12.22
CA LEU A 170 -1.63 -6.95 12.08
C LEU A 170 -1.20 -7.85 13.26
N ASN A 171 0.02 -7.68 13.77
CA ASN A 171 0.52 -8.49 14.87
C ASN A 171 -0.14 -8.13 16.20
N GLU A 172 -0.45 -6.85 16.43
CA GLU A 172 -1.19 -6.39 17.63
C GLU A 172 -2.55 -7.09 17.71
N ARG A 173 -3.31 -7.11 16.60
CA ARG A 173 -4.61 -7.77 16.53
C ARG A 173 -4.55 -9.28 16.77
N ALA A 174 -3.54 -9.97 16.24
CA ALA A 174 -3.38 -11.40 16.45
C ALA A 174 -3.01 -11.75 17.91
N GLY A 175 -2.38 -10.84 18.64
CA GLY A 175 -2.06 -11.00 20.06
C GLY A 175 -3.29 -10.94 20.96
N GLU A 176 -4.25 -10.08 20.64
CA GLU A 176 -5.50 -9.92 21.39
C GLU A 176 -6.43 -11.14 21.26
N GLU A 177 -6.55 -11.70 20.05
CA GLU A 177 -7.39 -12.87 19.78
C GLU A 177 -6.90 -14.15 20.49
N SER A 178 -5.61 -14.23 20.84
CA SER A 178 -5.04 -15.40 21.53
C SER A 178 -5.16 -15.35 23.06
N GLY A 179 -5.54 -14.20 23.65
CA GLY A 179 -5.61 -13.98 25.10
C GLY A 179 -7.02 -14.00 25.70
N GLY A 180 -8.08 -13.91 24.88
CA GLY A 180 -9.47 -13.83 25.33
C GLY A 180 -10.27 -15.09 25.03
N GLY A 181 -10.65 -15.83 26.07
CA GLY A 181 -11.58 -16.96 25.93
C GLY A 181 -12.99 -16.52 25.52
N GLY A 182 -13.50 -17.13 24.45
CA GLY A 182 -14.93 -17.37 24.23
C GLY A 182 -15.80 -16.18 23.83
N GLY A 183 -15.94 -15.95 22.51
CA GLY A 183 -17.01 -15.11 21.96
C GLY A 183 -16.99 -15.10 20.43
N ARG A 184 -17.77 -15.99 19.81
CA ARG A 184 -17.93 -16.07 18.34
C ARG A 184 -18.83 -14.94 17.84
N ILE A 185 -18.36 -14.11 16.91
CA ILE A 185 -19.14 -13.66 15.73
C ILE A 185 -18.18 -13.51 14.53
N GLY A 186 -18.39 -14.33 13.49
CA GLY A 186 -18.06 -14.05 12.09
C GLY A 186 -16.63 -13.67 11.70
N GLY A 187 -15.70 -14.63 11.72
CA GLY A 187 -14.34 -14.43 11.20
C GLY A 187 -13.69 -15.74 10.79
N PHE A 188 -14.31 -16.48 9.88
CA PHE A 188 -13.74 -17.73 9.37
C PHE A 188 -12.89 -17.43 8.12
N GLU A 189 -11.65 -17.97 8.12
CA GLU A 189 -10.77 -18.25 6.97
C GLU A 189 -9.50 -17.41 6.70
N PHE A 190 -9.21 -16.29 7.38
CA PHE A 190 -7.93 -15.59 7.13
C PHE A 190 -6.74 -15.99 8.04
N GLY A 191 -7.00 -16.58 9.20
CA GLY A 191 -5.94 -16.92 10.18
C GLY A 191 -4.99 -18.05 9.75
N ARG A 192 -5.39 -18.94 8.82
CA ARG A 192 -4.54 -20.06 8.38
C ARG A 192 -3.59 -19.71 7.23
N LEU A 193 -3.94 -18.75 6.38
CA LEU A 193 -3.08 -18.32 5.27
C LEU A 193 -1.87 -17.50 5.79
N ASN A 194 -2.04 -16.72 6.86
CA ASN A 194 -0.98 -15.87 7.42
C ASN A 194 0.19 -16.65 8.06
N ARG A 195 -0.04 -17.87 8.54
CA ARG A 195 1.05 -18.72 9.07
C ARG A 195 1.97 -19.23 7.95
N VAL A 196 1.44 -19.38 6.74
CA VAL A 196 2.19 -19.85 5.56
C VAL A 196 3.00 -18.70 4.94
N VAL A 197 2.48 -17.47 4.92
CA VAL A 197 3.23 -16.30 4.41
C VAL A 197 4.44 -15.99 5.29
N LYS A 198 4.33 -16.15 6.61
CA LYS A 198 5.45 -15.97 7.55
C LYS A 198 6.56 -17.01 7.37
N ALA A 199 6.23 -18.21 6.89
CA ALA A 199 7.20 -19.28 6.61
C ALA A 199 7.86 -19.15 5.22
N VAL A 200 7.22 -18.52 4.23
CA VAL A 200 7.80 -18.37 2.89
C VAL A 200 8.77 -17.17 2.82
N ARG A 201 8.53 -16.11 3.62
CA ARG A 201 9.43 -14.95 3.69
C ARG A 201 10.78 -15.27 4.35
N SER A 202 10.87 -16.34 5.16
CA SER A 202 12.12 -16.78 5.80
C SER A 202 13.06 -17.61 4.92
N PHE A 203 12.63 -18.05 3.72
CA PHE A 203 13.47 -18.85 2.82
C PHE A 203 14.04 -18.09 1.61
N GLY A 204 13.57 -16.86 1.34
CA GLY A 204 13.98 -16.07 0.17
C GLY A 204 14.85 -14.85 0.47
N ALA A 205 14.99 -14.44 1.72
CA ALA A 205 15.82 -13.30 2.10
C ALA A 205 17.14 -13.79 2.69
N GLY A 206 18.24 -13.53 1.97
CA GLY A 206 19.58 -13.82 2.44
C GLY A 206 19.83 -13.27 3.85
N LYS A 207 19.99 -14.19 4.81
CA LYS A 207 20.69 -14.09 6.09
C LYS A 207 20.99 -12.66 6.59
N VAL A 208 19.96 -11.94 7.01
CA VAL A 208 20.13 -10.86 8.00
C VAL A 208 20.05 -11.51 9.37
N ARG A 209 21.14 -11.37 10.12
CA ARG A 209 21.36 -11.98 11.42
C ARG A 209 20.32 -11.46 12.41
N GLU A 210 19.30 -12.28 12.66
CA GLU A 210 18.24 -12.06 13.64
C GLU A 210 18.84 -12.20 15.05
N GLY A 211 19.33 -11.08 15.59
CA GLY A 211 19.68 -10.94 16.99
C GLY A 211 18.41 -10.78 17.82
N ALA A 212 17.70 -11.88 18.04
CA ALA A 212 16.56 -11.95 18.95
C ALA A 212 17.05 -11.74 20.40
N ASN A 213 17.19 -10.48 20.81
CA ASN A 213 17.24 -10.16 22.22
C ASN A 213 15.81 -10.03 22.73
N ARG A 214 15.32 -11.13 23.32
CA ARG A 214 14.19 -11.11 24.24
C ARG A 214 14.59 -10.27 25.46
N SER A 215 14.09 -9.05 25.52
CA SER A 215 14.09 -8.27 26.76
C SER A 215 12.87 -7.37 26.80
N GLY A 216 11.99 -7.63 27.77
CA GLY A 216 10.99 -6.67 28.26
C GLY A 216 9.61 -6.84 27.66
N GLY A 217 8.71 -7.50 28.40
CA GLY A 217 7.29 -7.23 28.28
C GLY A 217 7.04 -5.77 28.64
N GLY A 218 6.43 -5.03 27.71
CA GLY A 218 6.08 -3.63 27.89
C GLY A 218 5.64 -3.00 26.56
N SER A 219 4.33 -2.82 26.41
CA SER A 219 3.65 -1.93 25.46
C SER A 219 3.99 -2.09 23.96
N GLY A 220 3.17 -2.87 23.24
CA GLY A 220 3.22 -3.00 21.78
C GLY A 220 2.90 -1.72 21.01
N GLY A 221 2.08 -0.82 21.57
CA GLY A 221 1.59 0.38 20.88
C GLY A 221 2.66 1.44 20.54
N GLY A 222 3.80 1.45 21.23
CA GLY A 222 4.88 2.42 20.97
C GLY A 222 5.60 2.25 19.62
N SER A 223 5.46 1.09 18.97
CA SER A 223 6.11 0.80 17.69
C SER A 223 5.28 1.27 16.49
N ALA A 224 3.97 1.00 16.48
CA ALA A 224 3.10 1.39 15.36
C ALA A 224 2.92 2.90 15.27
N GLU A 225 2.71 3.58 16.41
CA GLU A 225 2.61 5.05 16.46
C GLU A 225 3.89 5.73 15.95
N LYS A 226 5.06 5.19 16.36
CA LYS A 226 6.36 5.65 15.87
C LYS A 226 6.48 5.52 14.36
N LEU A 227 6.14 4.36 13.80
CA LEU A 227 6.21 4.12 12.36
C LEU A 227 5.25 5.05 11.58
N ALA A 228 4.07 5.35 12.14
CA ALA A 228 3.16 6.33 11.56
C ALA A 228 3.76 7.75 11.57
N ALA A 229 4.41 8.15 12.66
CA ALA A 229 5.12 9.43 12.74
C ALA A 229 6.32 9.51 11.77
N GLU A 230 7.04 8.40 11.58
CA GLU A 230 8.14 8.31 10.61
C GLU A 230 7.65 8.39 9.16
N LEU A 231 6.51 7.76 8.84
CA LEU A 231 5.85 7.90 7.54
C LEU A 231 5.45 9.35 7.25
N LEU A 232 4.90 10.06 8.24
CA LEU A 232 4.57 11.47 8.10
C LEU A 232 5.81 12.32 7.80
N TRP A 233 6.90 12.13 8.54
CA TRP A 233 8.16 12.82 8.24
C TRP A 233 8.70 12.46 6.85
N LEU A 234 8.65 11.18 6.45
CA LEU A 234 9.13 10.75 5.12
C LEU A 234 8.33 11.42 4.01
N ALA A 235 7.00 11.51 4.18
CA ALA A 235 6.12 12.20 3.25
C ALA A 235 6.42 13.71 3.18
N GLN A 236 6.67 14.36 4.33
CA GLN A 236 7.07 15.76 4.38
C GLN A 236 8.42 16.00 3.70
N LYS A 237 9.39 15.09 3.87
CA LYS A 237 10.68 15.17 3.17
C LYS A 237 10.55 14.96 1.67
N LEU A 238 9.74 13.99 1.23
CA LEU A 238 9.41 13.81 -0.19
C LEU A 238 8.77 15.08 -0.77
N ALA A 239 7.85 15.72 -0.03
CA ALA A 239 7.27 17.00 -0.44
C ALA A 239 8.29 18.13 -0.52
N GLY A 240 9.18 18.26 0.46
CA GLY A 240 10.27 19.24 0.44
C GLY A 240 11.25 19.04 -0.72
N CYS A 241 11.38 17.82 -1.24
CA CYS A 241 12.18 17.52 -2.43
C CYS A 241 11.40 17.62 -3.76
N GLY A 242 10.08 17.83 -3.70
CA GLY A 242 9.20 17.90 -4.88
C GLY A 242 8.83 16.54 -5.48
N PHE A 243 8.74 15.50 -4.65
CA PHE A 243 8.42 14.12 -5.05
C PHE A 243 7.32 13.49 -4.16
N VAL A 244 6.39 14.31 -3.67
CA VAL A 244 5.32 13.88 -2.74
C VAL A 244 4.36 12.88 -3.40
N GLU A 245 4.26 12.92 -4.72
CA GLU A 245 3.35 12.10 -5.51
C GLU A 245 3.61 10.62 -5.33
N GLU A 246 4.86 10.23 -5.06
CA GLU A 246 5.20 8.83 -4.77
C GLU A 246 4.68 8.37 -3.40
N ALA A 247 4.70 9.26 -2.41
CA ALA A 247 4.12 8.98 -1.10
C ALA A 247 2.60 8.83 -1.20
N VAL A 248 1.96 9.74 -1.94
CA VAL A 248 0.51 9.72 -2.18
C VAL A 248 0.09 8.43 -2.90
N ARG A 249 0.79 8.02 -3.98
CA ARG A 249 0.51 6.75 -4.68
C ARG A 249 0.60 5.54 -3.74
N LYS A 250 1.68 5.46 -2.95
CA LYS A 250 1.88 4.34 -2.01
C LYS A 250 0.83 4.34 -0.89
N TRP A 251 0.43 5.52 -0.42
CA TRP A 251 -0.63 5.68 0.58
C TRP A 251 -1.99 5.27 0.02
N ALA A 252 -2.33 5.69 -1.20
CA ALA A 252 -3.55 5.31 -1.89
C ALA A 252 -3.67 3.78 -2.06
N ALA A 253 -2.56 3.11 -2.38
CA ALA A 253 -2.51 1.67 -2.54
C ALA A 253 -2.57 0.87 -1.22
N ALA A 254 -2.45 1.51 -0.05
CA ALA A 254 -2.40 0.84 1.26
C ALA A 254 -3.78 0.57 1.86
N SER A 255 -4.69 -0.02 1.07
CA SER A 255 -6.07 -0.29 1.47
C SER A 255 -6.19 -1.28 2.64
N ASN A 256 -5.28 -2.24 2.74
CA ASN A 256 -5.28 -3.19 3.87
C ASN A 256 -4.96 -2.49 5.19
N LEU A 257 -3.94 -1.63 5.20
CA LEU A 257 -3.64 -0.80 6.38
C LEU A 257 -4.80 0.13 6.71
N ALA A 258 -5.41 0.76 5.70
CA ALA A 258 -6.55 1.66 5.91
C ALA A 258 -7.74 0.95 6.57
N TRP A 259 -8.04 -0.27 6.12
CA TRP A 259 -9.07 -1.11 6.74
C TRP A 259 -8.74 -1.48 8.19
N LEU A 260 -7.48 -1.87 8.47
CA LEU A 260 -7.03 -2.19 9.82
C LEU A 260 -7.09 -0.97 10.75
N ALA A 261 -6.77 0.22 10.22
CA ALA A 261 -6.75 1.47 10.97
C ALA A 261 -8.10 1.82 11.61
N VAL A 262 -9.21 1.49 10.95
CA VAL A 262 -10.56 1.74 11.46
C VAL A 262 -10.83 1.07 12.81
N SER A 263 -10.16 -0.06 13.09
CA SER A 263 -10.27 -0.79 14.36
C SER A 263 -8.99 -0.73 15.21
N GLY A 264 -8.02 0.10 14.81
CA GLY A 264 -6.76 0.27 15.54
C GLY A 264 -6.93 1.04 16.86
N GLU A 265 -5.88 1.02 17.68
CA GLU A 265 -5.83 1.78 18.94
C GLU A 265 -6.09 3.29 18.69
N PRO A 266 -6.87 3.99 19.53
CA PRO A 266 -7.19 5.41 19.36
C PRO A 266 -5.99 6.34 19.09
N ARG A 267 -4.85 6.08 19.72
CA ARG A 267 -3.62 6.87 19.55
C ARG A 267 -3.00 6.67 18.17
N LEU A 268 -2.96 5.42 17.71
CA LEU A 268 -2.54 5.09 16.36
C LEU A 268 -3.50 5.69 15.32
N GLN A 269 -4.81 5.58 15.54
CA GLN A 269 -5.81 6.23 14.67
C GLN A 269 -5.55 7.73 14.54
N GLY A 270 -5.26 8.42 15.64
CA GLY A 270 -4.90 9.83 15.61
C GLY A 270 -3.65 10.11 14.76
N SER A 271 -2.62 9.28 14.88
CA SER A 271 -1.42 9.41 14.06
C SER A 271 -1.70 9.19 12.57
N LEU A 272 -2.55 8.21 12.24
CA LEU A 272 -2.95 7.91 10.86
C LEU A 272 -3.89 8.97 10.28
N VAL A 273 -4.76 9.59 11.08
CA VAL A 273 -5.60 10.72 10.67
C VAL A 273 -4.73 11.91 10.28
N LYS A 274 -3.69 12.25 11.07
CA LYS A 274 -2.73 13.31 10.71
C LYS A 274 -2.02 13.02 9.39
N LEU A 275 -1.60 11.77 9.20
CA LEU A 275 -0.97 11.32 7.97
C LEU A 275 -1.93 11.40 6.77
N SER A 276 -3.15 10.89 6.90
CA SER A 276 -4.19 11.01 5.86
C SER A 276 -4.50 12.46 5.51
N ALA A 277 -4.63 13.34 6.51
CA ALA A 277 -4.89 14.77 6.28
C ALA A 277 -3.79 15.40 5.43
N PHE A 278 -2.53 15.12 5.77
CA PHE A 278 -1.39 15.55 4.96
C PHE A 278 -1.46 14.99 3.54
N MET A 279 -1.70 13.68 3.38
CA MET A 279 -1.75 13.04 2.06
C MET A 279 -2.88 13.58 1.18
N PHE A 280 -4.08 13.79 1.71
CA PHE A 280 -5.20 14.37 0.95
C PHE A 280 -4.89 15.79 0.48
N LYS A 281 -4.27 16.61 1.34
CA LYS A 281 -3.81 17.94 0.96
C LYS A 281 -2.83 17.89 -0.21
N GLN A 282 -1.85 16.98 -0.16
CA GLN A 282 -0.87 16.81 -1.25
C GLN A 282 -1.51 16.23 -2.51
N ALA A 283 -2.48 15.31 -2.38
CA ALA A 283 -3.19 14.72 -3.49
C ALA A 283 -4.05 15.75 -4.25
N LYS A 284 -4.62 16.74 -3.55
CA LYS A 284 -5.34 17.85 -4.19
C LYS A 284 -4.46 18.61 -5.17
N ASP A 285 -3.22 18.89 -4.77
CA ASP A 285 -2.24 19.66 -5.56
C ASP A 285 -1.58 18.84 -6.68
N MET A 286 -1.84 17.52 -6.75
CA MET A 286 -1.47 16.71 -7.91
C MET A 286 -2.14 17.27 -9.15
N LYS A 287 -1.31 17.68 -10.12
CA LYS A 287 -1.73 18.38 -11.34
C LYS A 287 -2.72 17.51 -12.12
N LEU A 288 -3.90 18.07 -12.37
CA LEU A 288 -4.87 17.59 -13.36
C LEU A 288 -5.00 18.56 -14.54
N ASP A 289 -4.51 19.79 -14.37
CA ASP A 289 -4.93 20.95 -15.15
C ASP A 289 -3.90 21.39 -16.21
N ASN A 290 -2.78 20.68 -16.40
CA ASN A 290 -1.91 20.98 -17.55
C ASN A 290 -2.51 20.36 -18.81
N GLU A 291 -2.72 21.19 -19.83
CA GLU A 291 -3.11 20.73 -21.17
C GLU A 291 -2.06 19.82 -21.83
N ALA A 292 -0.82 19.86 -21.33
CA ALA A 292 0.30 19.07 -21.82
C ALA A 292 0.38 17.66 -21.23
N ASP A 293 -0.33 17.35 -20.14
CA ASP A 293 -0.26 16.04 -19.50
C ASP A 293 -1.10 15.03 -20.29
N GLU A 294 -0.56 13.83 -20.49
CA GLU A 294 -1.20 12.75 -21.24
C GLU A 294 -2.52 12.31 -20.58
N GLU A 295 -3.52 11.91 -21.37
CA GLU A 295 -4.82 11.46 -20.85
C GLU A 295 -4.67 10.29 -19.85
N GLU A 296 -3.68 9.42 -20.07
CA GLU A 296 -3.35 8.30 -19.18
C GLU A 296 -2.89 8.78 -17.79
N GLU A 297 -2.05 9.83 -17.73
CA GLU A 297 -1.57 10.39 -16.47
C GLU A 297 -2.72 11.06 -15.69
N LYS A 298 -3.61 11.78 -16.39
CA LYS A 298 -4.81 12.35 -15.78
C LYS A 298 -5.73 11.28 -15.21
N GLN A 299 -5.88 10.16 -15.93
CA GLN A 299 -6.68 9.03 -15.47
C GLN A 299 -6.04 8.32 -14.28
N GLU A 300 -4.70 8.18 -14.26
CA GLU A 300 -3.97 7.63 -13.11
C GLU A 300 -4.20 8.49 -11.86
N VAL A 301 -4.07 9.82 -11.97
CA VAL A 301 -4.28 10.75 -10.85
C VAL A 301 -5.72 10.67 -10.32
N LYS A 302 -6.72 10.58 -11.21
CA LYS A 302 -8.12 10.36 -10.80
C LYS A 302 -8.29 9.05 -10.06
N GLN A 303 -7.71 7.96 -10.57
CA GLN A 303 -7.77 6.64 -9.93
C GLN A 303 -7.10 6.64 -8.56
N ILE A 304 -5.97 7.34 -8.39
CA ILE A 304 -5.29 7.52 -7.10
C ILE A 304 -6.21 8.26 -6.12
N LYS A 305 -6.80 9.38 -6.54
CA LYS A 305 -7.75 10.17 -5.71
C LYS A 305 -8.94 9.32 -5.28
N MET A 306 -9.51 8.54 -6.21
CA MET A 306 -10.60 7.60 -5.93
C MET A 306 -10.19 6.53 -4.92
N GLN A 307 -9.03 5.90 -5.10
CA GLN A 307 -8.51 4.91 -4.15
C GLN A 307 -8.27 5.48 -2.76
N MET A 308 -7.78 6.71 -2.67
CA MET A 308 -7.60 7.40 -1.39
C MET A 308 -8.93 7.62 -0.68
N LEU A 309 -9.93 8.15 -1.38
CA LEU A 309 -11.26 8.38 -0.84
C LEU A 309 -11.87 7.06 -0.34
N LEU A 310 -11.86 6.01 -1.16
CA LEU A 310 -12.43 4.73 -0.77
C LEU A 310 -11.69 4.04 0.40
N SER A 311 -10.38 4.16 0.46
CA SER A 311 -9.58 3.45 1.48
C SER A 311 -9.57 4.20 2.81
N TRP A 312 -9.38 5.52 2.78
CA TRP A 312 -9.03 6.29 3.98
C TRP A 312 -10.17 7.13 4.56
N LEU A 313 -11.23 7.42 3.79
CA LEU A 313 -12.42 8.10 4.32
C LEU A 313 -13.09 7.35 5.49
N PRO A 314 -13.19 6.00 5.49
CA PRO A 314 -13.70 5.25 6.64
C PRO A 314 -12.97 5.54 7.95
N LEU A 315 -11.64 5.70 7.90
CA LEU A 315 -10.83 6.07 9.06
C LEU A 315 -11.19 7.47 9.53
N LEU A 316 -11.31 8.44 8.62
CA LEU A 316 -11.66 9.82 8.97
C LEU A 316 -13.02 9.89 9.69
N CYS A 317 -14.01 9.15 9.21
CA CYS A 317 -15.34 9.12 9.84
C CYS A 317 -15.36 8.45 11.23
N ARG A 318 -14.51 7.43 11.45
CA ARG A 318 -14.59 6.56 12.63
C ARG A 318 -13.51 6.78 13.68
N ALA A 319 -12.42 7.45 13.32
CA ALA A 319 -11.35 7.72 14.27
C ALA A 319 -11.89 8.56 15.43
N SER A 320 -11.58 8.13 16.65
CA SER A 320 -11.89 8.93 17.84
C SER A 320 -11.17 10.28 17.78
N ASN A 321 -11.75 11.32 18.38
CA ASN A 321 -11.19 12.69 18.40
C ASN A 321 -9.87 12.82 19.19
N GLY A 322 -9.10 11.74 19.40
CA GLY A 322 -7.96 11.67 20.31
C GLY A 322 -8.41 11.32 21.73
N THR A 323 -7.50 10.78 22.55
CA THR A 323 -7.80 10.39 23.93
C THR A 323 -7.90 11.58 24.88
N ASP A 324 -7.15 12.67 24.61
CA ASP A 324 -7.01 13.82 25.52
C ASP A 324 -7.03 15.20 24.83
N ALA A 325 -6.69 15.28 23.54
CA ALA A 325 -6.68 16.51 22.74
C ALA A 325 -7.06 16.21 21.29
N PRO A 326 -7.74 17.15 20.58
CA PRO A 326 -8.15 16.94 19.20
C PRO A 326 -6.93 16.69 18.31
N VAL A 327 -6.96 15.57 17.58
CA VAL A 327 -5.88 15.13 16.67
C VAL A 327 -5.55 16.19 15.62
N LEU A 328 -6.58 16.84 15.09
CA LEU A 328 -6.52 17.96 14.16
C LEU A 328 -7.25 19.14 14.80
N SER A 329 -6.70 20.34 14.69
CA SER A 329 -7.38 21.58 15.06
C SER A 329 -8.65 21.78 14.24
N ILE A 330 -9.56 22.63 14.73
CA ILE A 330 -10.82 22.95 14.03
C ILE A 330 -10.54 23.49 12.62
N GLY A 331 -9.51 24.32 12.46
CA GLY A 331 -9.09 24.85 11.16
C GLY A 331 -8.56 23.76 10.22
N GLU A 332 -7.73 22.83 10.72
CA GLU A 332 -7.23 21.70 9.92
C GLU A 332 -8.35 20.74 9.49
N ARG A 333 -9.36 20.54 10.35
CA ARG A 333 -10.55 19.75 10.03
C ARG A 333 -11.37 20.36 8.91
N ALA A 334 -11.67 21.66 9.02
CA ALA A 334 -12.43 22.39 8.01
C ALA A 334 -11.68 22.44 6.66
N GLU A 335 -10.36 22.61 6.70
CA GLU A 335 -9.55 22.56 5.49
C GLU A 335 -9.55 21.18 4.86
N LEU A 336 -9.45 20.10 5.65
CA LEU A 336 -9.53 18.74 5.11
C LEU A 336 -10.91 18.44 4.53
N GLU A 337 -12.00 18.88 5.16
CA GLU A 337 -13.35 18.77 4.60
C GLU A 337 -13.42 19.44 3.24
N ARG A 338 -12.95 20.69 3.11
CA ARG A 338 -12.89 21.41 1.84
C ARG A 338 -12.08 20.66 0.79
N VAL A 339 -10.93 20.10 1.17
CA VAL A 339 -10.09 19.28 0.28
C VAL A 339 -10.84 18.03 -0.20
N LEU A 340 -11.56 17.34 0.68
CA LEU A 340 -12.36 16.17 0.34
C LEU A 340 -13.52 16.55 -0.60
N GLU A 341 -14.26 17.61 -0.30
CA GLU A 341 -15.37 18.10 -1.13
C GLU A 341 -14.89 18.42 -2.56
N GLU A 342 -13.82 19.21 -2.69
CA GLU A 342 -13.24 19.56 -3.99
C GLU A 342 -12.71 18.32 -4.75
N THR A 343 -12.14 17.36 -4.02
CA THR A 343 -11.64 16.11 -4.64
C THR A 343 -12.80 15.27 -5.18
N ILE A 344 -13.92 15.20 -4.45
CA ILE A 344 -15.13 14.48 -4.86
C ILE A 344 -15.78 15.17 -6.06
N GLU A 345 -15.88 16.51 -6.06
CA GLU A 345 -16.46 17.27 -7.17
C GLU A 345 -15.69 17.10 -8.48
N LYS A 346 -14.37 16.93 -8.41
CA LYS A 346 -13.51 16.71 -9.58
C LYS A 346 -13.60 15.28 -10.14
N LEU A 347 -14.36 14.38 -9.52
CA LEU A 347 -14.65 13.07 -10.10
C LEU A 347 -15.66 13.25 -11.24
N GLU A 348 -15.28 12.89 -12.46
CA GLU A 348 -16.11 13.11 -13.67
C GLU A 348 -17.32 12.20 -13.76
N GLU A 349 -17.21 10.98 -13.23
CA GLU A 349 -18.27 9.98 -13.26
C GLU A 349 -19.15 10.09 -12.02
N GLU A 350 -20.45 10.30 -12.24
CA GLU A 350 -21.44 10.35 -11.16
C GLU A 350 -21.45 9.08 -10.30
N GLU A 351 -21.24 7.91 -10.92
CA GLU A 351 -21.12 6.64 -10.20
C GLU A 351 -19.93 6.62 -9.21
N GLN A 352 -18.85 7.33 -9.52
CA GLN A 352 -17.69 7.43 -8.62
C GLN A 352 -18.02 8.32 -7.43
N GLN A 353 -18.68 9.46 -7.68
CA GLN A 353 -19.18 10.34 -6.62
C GLN A 353 -20.15 9.58 -5.70
N GLU A 354 -21.11 8.85 -6.27
CA GLU A 354 -22.08 8.03 -5.53
C GLU A 354 -21.38 7.01 -4.63
N LYS A 355 -20.39 6.28 -5.14
CA LYS A 355 -19.62 5.29 -4.36
C LYS A 355 -18.97 5.92 -3.14
N VAL A 356 -18.31 7.08 -3.31
CA VAL A 356 -17.63 7.77 -2.21
C VAL A 356 -18.64 8.34 -1.20
N LEU A 357 -19.71 8.96 -1.67
CA LEU A 357 -20.74 9.58 -0.84
C LEU A 357 -21.57 8.54 -0.06
N THR A 358 -21.85 7.39 -0.67
CA THR A 358 -22.50 6.25 0.01
C THR A 358 -21.60 5.67 1.09
N LEU A 359 -20.30 5.51 0.78
CA LEU A 359 -19.30 5.05 1.76
C LEU A 359 -19.21 6.04 2.93
N TRP A 360 -19.10 7.33 2.65
CA TRP A 360 -19.12 8.38 3.66
C TRP A 360 -20.35 8.27 4.56
N LEU A 361 -21.56 8.25 3.98
CA LEU A 361 -22.81 8.22 4.73
C LEU A 361 -22.89 6.98 5.64
N HIS A 362 -22.48 5.82 5.14
CA HIS A 362 -22.42 4.59 5.93
C HIS A 362 -21.47 4.72 7.13
N HIS A 363 -20.26 5.25 6.93
CA HIS A 363 -19.29 5.37 8.01
C HIS A 363 -19.58 6.52 8.98
N PHE A 364 -20.12 7.63 8.48
CA PHE A 364 -20.54 8.80 9.24
C PHE A 364 -21.68 8.44 10.21
N THR A 365 -22.72 7.76 9.72
CA THR A 365 -23.87 7.38 10.56
C THR A 365 -23.56 6.26 11.56
N TYR A 366 -22.53 5.44 11.30
CA TYR A 366 -22.14 4.36 12.21
C TYR A 366 -21.39 4.85 13.46
N CYS A 367 -20.81 6.06 13.43
CA CYS A 367 -20.01 6.60 14.53
C CYS A 367 -20.84 7.62 15.35
N PRO A 368 -21.49 7.23 16.45
CA PRO A 368 -22.36 8.15 17.20
C PRO A 368 -21.59 9.25 17.95
N SER A 369 -20.26 9.17 18.01
CA SER A 369 -19.38 10.07 18.75
C SER A 369 -18.63 11.07 17.87
N SER A 370 -18.82 11.02 16.53
CA SER A 370 -18.14 11.89 15.58
C SER A 370 -19.08 12.37 14.49
N ASP A 371 -19.26 13.69 14.41
CA ASP A 371 -19.95 14.37 13.30
C ASP A 371 -18.96 14.83 12.21
N TRP A 372 -17.80 14.16 12.09
CA TRP A 372 -16.70 14.55 11.20
C TRP A 372 -16.20 13.37 10.35
N PRO A 373 -15.83 13.56 9.07
CA PRO A 373 -15.97 14.79 8.28
C PRO A 373 -17.40 15.05 7.83
N ASN A 374 -17.84 16.30 7.81
CA ASN A 374 -19.16 16.69 7.34
C ASN A 374 -19.14 16.98 5.83
N LEU A 375 -19.57 15.99 5.03
CA LEU A 375 -19.68 16.10 3.56
C LEU A 375 -21.14 16.28 3.10
N HIS A 376 -22.02 16.77 3.98
CA HIS A 376 -23.44 16.95 3.67
C HIS A 376 -23.65 17.85 2.44
N ALA A 377 -22.84 18.91 2.31
CA ALA A 377 -22.97 19.83 1.19
C ALA A 377 -22.65 19.14 -0.15
N SER A 378 -21.57 18.35 -0.22
CA SER A 378 -21.26 17.52 -1.40
C SER A 378 -22.36 16.50 -1.70
N TYR A 379 -22.90 15.84 -0.68
CA TYR A 379 -24.01 14.89 -0.84
C TYR A 379 -25.26 15.55 -1.44
N ALA A 380 -25.63 16.73 -0.94
CA ALA A 380 -26.77 17.50 -1.45
C ALA A 380 -26.55 17.95 -2.91
N ARG A 381 -25.35 18.44 -3.25
CA ARG A 381 -24.99 18.82 -4.62
C ARG A 381 -25.08 17.65 -5.59
N TRP A 382 -24.57 16.48 -5.18
CA TRP A 382 -24.70 15.24 -5.96
C TRP A 382 -26.18 14.86 -6.16
N CYS A 383 -27.00 14.84 -5.10
CA CYS A 383 -28.44 14.58 -5.22
C CYS A 383 -29.16 15.53 -6.18
N ASP A 384 -28.80 16.82 -6.17
CA ASP A 384 -29.35 17.81 -7.11
C ASP A 384 -28.91 17.54 -8.55
N ALA A 385 -27.66 17.14 -8.77
CA ALA A 385 -27.14 16.75 -10.08
C ALA A 385 -27.84 15.49 -10.60
N SER A 386 -27.96 14.44 -9.78
CA SER A 386 -28.65 13.18 -10.12
C SER A 386 -30.11 13.42 -10.48
N ARG A 387 -30.83 14.24 -9.70
CA ARG A 387 -32.21 14.60 -10.00
C ARG A 387 -32.35 15.31 -11.33
N LYS A 388 -31.42 16.23 -11.66
CA LYS A 388 -31.44 16.90 -12.96
C LYS A 388 -31.20 15.91 -14.09
N LEU A 389 -30.27 14.97 -13.96
CA LEU A 389 -30.01 13.97 -14.99
C LEU A 389 -31.23 13.08 -15.26
N LEU A 390 -31.92 12.62 -14.21
CA LEU A 390 -33.16 11.85 -14.35
C LEU A 390 -34.29 12.61 -15.04
N LEU A 391 -34.36 13.94 -14.87
CA LEU A 391 -35.37 14.79 -15.48
C LEU A 391 -35.05 15.19 -16.93
N HIS A 392 -33.80 15.02 -17.37
CA HIS A 392 -33.36 15.31 -18.75
C HIS A 392 -33.11 14.04 -19.58
N GLN A 393 -33.35 12.85 -19.01
CA GLN A 393 -33.52 11.57 -19.72
C GLN A 393 -34.98 11.44 -20.18
#